data_AF-A0A151BJW7-F1
#
_entry.id   AF-A0A151BJW7-F1
#
_cell.length_a   1.000
_cell.length_b   1.000
_cell.length_c   1.000
_cell.angle_alpha   90.00
_cell.angle_beta   90.00
_cell.angle_gamma   90.00
#
_symmetry.space_group_name_H-M   'P 1'
#
loop_
_entity.id
_entity.type
_entity.pdbx_description
1 polymer ?
#
loop_
_entity_poly.entity_id
_entity_poly.type
_entity_poly.pdbx_seq_one_letter_code
_entity_poly.pdbx_strand_id
1 'polypeptide(L)' 'MQFSAALRLAGKCRVIDVERGGDESYDDVIFRVAREMGAPVATNDAELRRRLRKAGIPTVYLRQRNRIVIEGYA' A
#
# COMPACT_ATOMS: atom_id res chain seq x y z
N MET A 1 12.37 -11.54 15.31
CA MET A 1 10.95 -11.13 15.38
C MET A 1 10.18 -12.08 14.47
N GLN A 2 9.21 -12.85 15.00
CA GLN A 2 8.43 -13.79 14.18
C GLN A 2 7.18 -13.08 13.61
N PHE A 3 7.05 -13.06 12.28
CA PHE A 3 5.92 -12.45 11.56
C PHE A 3 4.93 -13.49 11.02
N SER A 4 4.90 -14.70 11.61
CA SER A 4 4.08 -15.83 11.14
C SER A 4 2.60 -15.48 11.03
N ALA A 5 2.07 -14.66 11.94
CA ALA A 5 0.70 -14.17 11.88
C ALA A 5 0.45 -13.26 10.66
N ALA A 6 1.39 -12.36 10.33
CA ALA A 6 1.29 -11.48 9.18
C ALA A 6 1.34 -12.27 7.87
N LEU A 7 2.26 -13.24 7.76
CA LEU A 7 2.35 -14.11 6.58
C LEU A 7 1.06 -14.93 6.37
N ARG A 8 0.50 -15.50 7.45
CA ARG A 8 -0.77 -16.24 7.39
C ARG A 8 -1.94 -15.37 6.94
N LEU A 9 -1.96 -14.09 7.33
CA LEU A 9 -2.98 -13.14 6.88
C LEU A 9 -2.77 -12.76 5.40
N ALA A 10 -1.54 -12.46 5.00
CA ALA A 10 -1.21 -12.11 3.63
C ALA A 10 -1.52 -13.25 2.65
N GLY A 11 -1.35 -14.51 3.06
CA GLY A 11 -1.71 -15.68 2.25
C GLY A 11 -3.22 -15.83 1.95
N LYS A 12 -4.08 -15.02 2.57
CA LYS A 12 -5.51 -14.94 2.23
C LYS A 12 -5.81 -13.94 1.11
N CYS A 13 -4.83 -13.13 0.72
CA CYS A 13 -4.98 -12.12 -0.32
C CYS A 13 -4.67 -12.72 -1.70
N ARG A 14 -5.26 -12.15 -2.74
CA ARG A 14 -4.84 -12.42 -4.11
C ARG A 14 -3.44 -11.83 -4.33
N VAL A 15 -2.51 -12.64 -4.81
CA VAL A 15 -1.18 -12.20 -5.22
C VAL A 15 -1.23 -11.64 -6.64
N ILE A 16 -0.57 -10.50 -6.85
CA ILE A 16 -0.34 -9.94 -8.17
C ILE A 16 1.16 -9.96 -8.38
N ASP A 17 1.61 -10.79 -9.31
CA ASP A 17 3.03 -10.88 -9.65
C ASP A 17 3.43 -9.65 -10.46
N VAL A 18 4.42 -8.92 -9.94
CA VAL A 18 4.94 -7.69 -10.55
C VAL A 18 6.46 -7.75 -10.52
N GLU A 19 7.08 -7.37 -11.63
CA GLU A 19 8.54 -7.21 -11.66
C GLU A 19 8.94 -5.92 -10.95
N ARG A 20 10.05 -6.00 -10.22
CA ARG A 20 10.72 -4.85 -9.62
C ARG A 20 11.85 -4.43 -10.53
N GLY A 21 11.88 -3.16 -10.93
CA GLY A 21 13.02 -2.59 -11.65
C GLY A 21 14.29 -2.61 -10.80
N GLY A 22 15.47 -2.60 -11.44
CA GLY A 22 16.77 -2.71 -10.75
C GLY A 22 16.95 -1.72 -9.59
N ASP A 23 16.54 -0.47 -9.81
CA ASP A 23 16.67 0.63 -8.86
C ASP A 23 15.37 0.94 -8.09
N GLU A 24 14.27 0.21 -8.31
CA GLU A 24 13.00 0.47 -7.63
C GLU A 24 13.03 0.00 -6.17
N SER A 25 12.66 0.87 -5.23
CA SER A 25 12.30 0.41 -3.89
C SER A 25 10.92 -0.30 -3.90
N TYR A 26 10.58 -1.02 -2.83
CA TYR A 26 9.24 -1.60 -2.71
C TYR A 26 8.13 -0.53 -2.71
N ASP A 27 8.40 0.65 -2.15
CA ASP A 27 7.49 1.78 -2.18
C ASP A 27 7.30 2.33 -3.61
N ASP A 28 8.35 2.30 -4.43
CA ASP A 28 8.25 2.65 -5.86
C ASP A 28 7.38 1.65 -6.61
N VAL A 29 7.55 0.35 -6.36
CA VAL A 29 6.72 -0.70 -6.95
C VAL A 29 5.25 -0.50 -6.55
N ILE A 30 4.97 -0.30 -5.26
CA ILE A 30 3.60 -0.05 -4.76
C ILE A 30 3.01 1.17 -5.45
N PHE A 31 3.76 2.27 -5.54
CA PHE A 31 3.30 3.50 -6.17
C PHE A 31 2.99 3.31 -7.65
N ARG A 32 3.90 2.69 -8.41
CA ARG A 32 3.74 2.44 -9.85
C ARG A 32 2.55 1.54 -10.12
N VAL A 33 2.48 0.38 -9.46
CA VAL A 33 1.41 -0.60 -9.66
C VAL A 33 0.06 -0.04 -9.26
N ALA A 34 -0.04 0.68 -8.13
CA ALA A 34 -1.28 1.33 -7.72
C ALA A 34 -1.77 2.36 -8.75
N ARG A 35 -0.83 3.13 -9.34
CA ARG A 35 -1.14 4.10 -10.39
C ARG A 35 -1.64 3.44 -11.67
N GLU A 36 -0.95 2.41 -12.14
CA GLU A 36 -1.29 1.66 -13.35
C GLU A 36 -2.66 0.98 -13.23
N MET A 37 -2.97 0.45 -12.04
CA MET A 37 -4.22 -0.25 -11.76
C MET A 37 -5.37 0.68 -11.36
N GLY A 38 -5.11 1.95 -11.05
CA GLY A 38 -6.09 2.84 -10.43
C GLY A 38 -6.57 2.34 -9.06
N ALA A 39 -5.70 1.65 -8.30
CA ALA A 39 -6.07 0.97 -7.07
C ALA A 39 -5.73 1.80 -5.82
N PRO A 40 -6.58 1.79 -4.78
CA PRO A 40 -6.24 2.39 -3.49
C PRO A 40 -5.13 1.59 -2.79
N VAL A 41 -4.31 2.26 -1.98
CA VAL A 41 -3.21 1.62 -1.24
C VAL A 41 -3.47 1.60 0.26
N ALA A 42 -3.41 0.41 0.86
CA ALA A 42 -3.45 0.26 2.31
C ALA A 42 -2.03 0.35 2.91
N THR A 43 -1.69 1.45 3.57
CA THR A 43 -0.37 1.60 4.23
C THR A 43 -0.42 2.59 5.40
N ASN A 44 0.27 2.27 6.48
CA ASN A 44 0.44 3.20 7.61
C ASN A 44 1.66 4.11 7.46
N ASP A 45 2.51 3.88 6.46
CA ASP A 45 3.68 4.71 6.21
C ASP A 45 3.25 6.13 5.82
N ALA A 46 3.75 7.13 6.56
CA ALA A 46 3.33 8.51 6.38
C ALA A 46 3.93 9.15 5.12
N GLU A 47 5.15 8.77 4.74
CA GLU A 47 5.83 9.31 3.58
C GLU A 47 5.21 8.76 2.29
N LEU A 48 4.99 7.44 2.23
CA LEU A 48 4.32 6.80 1.09
C LEU A 48 2.90 7.33 0.92
N ARG A 49 2.14 7.48 2.02
CA ARG A 49 0.80 8.10 1.97
C ARG A 49 0.83 9.52 1.40
N ARG A 50 1.79 10.34 1.82
CA ARG A 50 1.95 11.71 1.30
C ARG A 50 2.24 11.68 -0.20
N ARG A 51 3.10 10.77 -0.65
CA ARG A 51 3.45 10.59 -2.07
C ARG A 51 2.25 10.14 -2.91
N LEU A 52 1.52 9.12 -2.46
CA LEU A 52 0.33 8.60 -3.12
C LEU A 52 -0.76 9.66 -3.25
N ARG A 53 -1.01 10.42 -2.18
CA ARG A 53 -2.00 11.50 -2.18
C ARG A 53 -1.67 12.60 -3.18
N LYS A 54 -0.39 13.01 -3.26
CA LYS A 54 0.06 13.99 -4.27
C LYS A 54 -0.18 13.51 -5.70
N ALA A 55 -0.20 12.20 -5.92
CA ALA A 55 -0.50 11.59 -7.20
C ALA A 55 -2.00 11.29 -7.43
N GLY A 56 -2.88 11.69 -6.50
CA GLY A 56 -4.31 11.42 -6.59
C GLY A 56 -4.72 9.96 -6.31
N ILE A 57 -3.82 9.16 -5.73
CA ILE A 57 -4.10 7.76 -5.42
C ILE A 57 -4.73 7.68 -4.01
N PRO A 58 -5.92 7.09 -3.84
CA PRO A 58 -6.55 6.97 -2.54
C PRO A 58 -5.74 6.08 -1.59
N THR A 59 -5.81 6.37 -0.29
CA THR A 59 -5.08 5.60 0.73
C THR A 59 -6.02 5.11 1.84
N VAL A 60 -5.71 3.93 2.37
CA VAL A 60 -6.39 3.31 3.52
C VAL A 60 -5.36 3.11 4.63
N TYR A 61 -5.65 3.55 5.86
CA TYR A 61 -4.68 3.42 6.95
C TYR A 61 -5.34 3.34 8.32
N LEU A 62 -4.61 2.82 9.30
CA LEU A 62 -5.02 2.76 10.69
C LEU A 62 -4.60 4.03 11.43
N ARG A 63 -5.58 4.74 11.98
CA ARG A 63 -5.39 5.87 12.89
C ARG A 63 -5.64 5.43 14.33
N GLN A 64 -4.79 5.89 15.25
CA GLN A 64 -4.88 5.57 16.68
C GLN A 64 -4.94 4.06 16.99
N ARG A 65 -4.42 3.22 16.08
CA ARG A 65 -4.38 1.75 16.17
C ARG A 65 -5.75 1.05 16.19
N ASN A 66 -6.85 1.76 15.97
CA ASN A 66 -8.20 1.19 16.08
C ASN A 66 -9.22 1.73 15.07
N ARG A 67 -8.88 2.73 14.26
CA ARG A 67 -9.79 3.32 13.27
C ARG A 67 -9.21 3.18 11.87
N ILE A 68 -9.95 2.55 10.97
CA ILE A 68 -9.61 2.56 9.54
C ILE A 68 -10.08 3.89 8.96
N VAL A 69 -9.17 4.57 8.26
CA VAL A 69 -9.42 5.83 7.56
C VAL A 69 -9.20 5.61 6.08
N ILE A 70 -10.12 6.12 5.27
CA ILE A 70 -10.01 6.17 3.81
C ILE A 70 -9.87 7.65 3.43
N GLU A 71 -8.88 7.97 2.60
CA GLU A 71 -8.57 9.34 2.20
C GLU A 71 -8.30 9.41 0.70
N GLY A 72 -8.78 10.48 0.04
CA GLY A 72 -8.60 10.67 -1.40
C GLY A 72 -9.61 9.91 -2.28
N TYR A 73 -10.73 9.47 -1.71
CA TYR A 73 -11.87 8.90 -2.44
C TYR A 73 -12.95 9.97 -2.57
N ALA A 74 -13.33 10.32 -3.82
CA ALA A 74 -14.42 11.24 -4.16
C ALA A 74 -15.21 10.65 -5.33
#